data_AF-A0A1V2YEC0-F1
#
_entry.id   AF-A0A1V2YEC0-F1
#
_cell.length_a   1.000
_cell.length_b   1.000
_cell.length_c   1.000
_cell.angle_alpha   90.00
_cell.angle_beta   90.00
_cell.angle_gamma   90.00
#
_symmetry.space_group_name_H-M   'P 1'
#
loop_
_entity.id
_entity.type
_entity.pdbx_description
1 polymer ?
#
loop_
_entity_poly.entity_id
_entity_poly.type
_entity_poly.pdbx_seq_one_letter_code
_entity_poly.pdbx_strand_id
1 'polypeptide(L)'
;MPEICRFKGIRIFVSTSDHNTPYIHAKYGEYECSIDINEIELIVGEMPNRQLKLIYGWMAEYQTDLLEECYLALQSEQLFPIPPLYRG
;
A
#
# COMPACT_ATOMS: atom_id res chain seq x y z
N MET A 1 5.95 -9.81 4.14
CA MET A 1 5.79 -8.47 3.54
C MET A 1 6.10 -7.44 4.61
N PRO A 2 7.06 -6.54 4.37
CA PRO A 2 7.43 -5.47 5.30
C PRO A 2 6.35 -4.39 5.35
N GLU A 3 6.08 -3.88 6.55
CA GLU A 3 5.12 -2.78 6.77
C GLU A 3 5.83 -1.45 6.50
N ILE A 4 5.31 -0.67 5.55
CA ILE A 4 5.90 0.61 5.14
C ILE A 4 5.14 1.82 5.71
N CYS A 5 3.89 1.63 6.15
CA CYS A 5 3.09 2.71 6.68
C CYS A 5 1.93 2.19 7.55
N ARG A 6 1.49 3.03 8.49
CA ARG A 6 0.29 2.80 9.30
C ARG A 6 -0.43 4.11 9.61
N PHE A 7 -1.74 4.17 9.34
CA PHE A 7 -2.60 5.30 9.71
C PHE A 7 -4.04 4.87 9.96
N LYS A 8 -4.72 5.50 10.92
CA LYS A 8 -6.16 5.31 11.19
C LYS A 8 -6.59 3.83 11.31
N GLY A 9 -5.69 2.98 11.86
CA GLY A 9 -5.89 1.53 12.01
C GLY A 9 -5.58 0.68 10.77
N ILE A 10 -5.22 1.32 9.66
CA ILE A 10 -4.85 0.69 8.39
C ILE A 10 -3.33 0.45 8.41
N ARG A 11 -2.91 -0.76 8.07
CA ARG A 11 -1.50 -1.15 7.91
C ARG A 11 -1.22 -1.42 6.43
N ILE A 12 -0.16 -0.82 5.91
CA ILE A 12 0.24 -0.93 4.50
C ILE A 12 1.54 -1.72 4.39
N PHE A 13 1.56 -2.66 3.47
CA PHE A 13 2.71 -3.49 3.15
C PHE A 13 3.00 -3.42 1.65
N VAL A 14 4.27 -3.41 1.27
CA VAL A 14 4.68 -3.41 -0.13
C VAL A 14 4.78 -4.83 -0.69
N SER A 15 4.40 -5.02 -1.96
CA SER A 15 4.56 -6.31 -2.66
C SER A 15 6.03 -6.65 -2.89
N THR A 16 6.38 -7.92 -2.69
CA THR A 16 7.68 -8.50 -3.04
C THR A 16 7.54 -9.52 -4.18
N SER A 17 6.58 -9.32 -5.09
CA SER A 17 6.18 -10.32 -6.08
C SER A 17 6.88 -10.10 -7.41
N ASP A 18 7.59 -11.12 -7.91
CA ASP A 18 8.28 -11.11 -9.21
C ASP A 18 7.34 -11.06 -10.42
N HIS A 19 6.02 -11.22 -10.19
CA HIS A 19 5.02 -10.88 -11.19
C HIS A 19 4.94 -9.36 -11.30
N ASN A 20 5.45 -8.84 -12.43
CA ASN A 20 5.68 -7.45 -12.86
C ASN A 20 4.59 -6.36 -12.59
N THR A 21 3.58 -6.65 -11.78
CA THR A 21 2.52 -5.74 -11.35
C THR A 21 2.83 -5.24 -9.93
N PRO A 22 3.16 -3.95 -9.74
CA PRO A 22 3.39 -3.38 -8.42
C PRO A 22 2.05 -3.16 -7.71
N TYR A 23 1.90 -3.73 -6.51
CA TYR A 23 0.72 -3.54 -5.67
C TYR A 23 1.10 -3.37 -4.20
N ILE A 24 0.18 -2.82 -3.41
CA ILE A 24 0.27 -2.88 -1.94
C ILE A 24 -0.69 -3.92 -1.38
N HIS A 25 -0.40 -4.39 -0.17
CA HIS A 25 -1.42 -4.99 0.69
C HIS A 25 -1.82 -4.01 1.78
N ALA A 26 -3.12 -3.92 2.02
CA ALA A 26 -3.69 -3.16 3.12
C ALA A 26 -4.45 -4.08 4.08
N LYS A 27 -4.30 -3.85 5.39
CA LYS A 27 -5.06 -4.57 6.43
C LYS A 27 -5.74 -3.59 7.39
N TYR A 28 -6.99 -3.87 7.75
CA TYR A 28 -7.79 -3.10 8.71
C TYR A 28 -8.71 -4.04 9.50
N GLY A 29 -8.38 -4.33 10.77
CA GLY A 29 -9.13 -5.31 11.55
C GLY A 29 -9.08 -6.70 10.88
N GLU A 30 -10.24 -7.25 10.53
CA GLU A 30 -10.41 -8.50 9.79
C GLU A 30 -10.35 -8.33 8.27
N TYR A 31 -10.40 -7.09 7.77
CA TYR A 31 -10.39 -6.76 6.35
C TYR A 31 -8.97 -6.75 5.79
N GLU A 32 -8.81 -7.30 4.60
CA GLU A 32 -7.56 -7.27 3.85
C GLU A 32 -7.82 -7.15 2.35
N CYS A 33 -6.98 -6.37 1.67
CA CYS A 33 -7.03 -6.25 0.22
C CYS A 33 -5.65 -5.98 -0.39
N SER A 34 -5.57 -6.20 -1.71
CA SER A 34 -4.45 -5.78 -2.55
C SER A 34 -4.92 -4.72 -3.54
N ILE A 35 -4.12 -3.67 -3.72
CA ILE A 35 -4.46 -2.53 -4.57
C ILE A 35 -3.29 -2.27 -5.51
N ASP A 36 -3.60 -2.19 -6.80
CA ASP A 36 -2.64 -1.86 -7.86
C ASP A 36 -2.08 -0.46 -7.65
N ILE A 37 -0.76 -0.30 -7.71
CA ILE A 37 -0.14 1.01 -7.48
C ILE A 37 -0.29 1.93 -8.69
N ASN A 38 -0.30 1.41 -9.92
CA ASN A 38 -0.40 2.24 -11.14
C ASN A 38 -1.81 2.81 -11.32
N GLU A 39 -2.82 1.96 -11.21
CA GLU A 39 -4.22 2.33 -11.44
C GLU A 39 -4.94 2.77 -10.15
N ILE A 40 -4.34 2.53 -8.98
CA ILE A 40 -4.95 2.78 -7.67
C ILE A 40 -6.33 2.11 -7.57
N GLU A 41 -6.38 0.85 -8.02
CA GLU A 41 -7.59 0.05 -8.11
C GLU A 41 -7.48 -1.24 -7.28
N LEU A 42 -8.58 -1.63 -6.64
CA LEU A 42 -8.67 -2.87 -5.88
C LEU A 42 -8.50 -4.07 -6.83
N ILE A 43 -7.49 -4.91 -6.56
CA ILE A 43 -7.25 -6.16 -7.30
C ILE A 43 -8.07 -7.29 -6.69
N VAL A 44 -7.92 -7.50 -5.38
CA VAL A 44 -8.53 -8.62 -4.66
C VAL A 44 -8.72 -8.29 -3.19
N GLY A 45 -9.66 -8.98 -2.56
CA GLY A 45 -9.98 -8.85 -1.14
C GLY A 45 -11.07 -7.81 -0.90
N GLU A 46 -11.23 -7.44 0.36
CA GLU A 46 -12.33 -6.60 0.81
C GLU A 46 -11.81 -5.54 1.78
N MET A 47 -12.36 -4.34 1.67
CA MET A 47 -12.04 -3.22 2.54
C MET A 47 -13.28 -2.34 2.68
N PRO A 48 -13.62 -1.84 3.88
CA PRO A 48 -14.78 -0.97 4.00
C PRO A 48 -14.54 0.33 3.21
N ASN A 49 -15.59 0.83 2.55
CA ASN A 49 -15.52 1.96 1.61
C ASN A 49 -14.81 3.20 2.18
N ARG A 50 -14.94 3.47 3.48
CA ARG A 50 -14.28 4.62 4.13
C ARG A 50 -12.76 4.44 4.15
N GLN A 51 -12.28 3.25 4.52
CA GLN A 51 -10.86 2.91 4.57
C GLN A 51 -10.27 2.86 3.18
N LEU A 52 -10.99 2.27 2.21
CA LEU A 52 -10.54 2.22 0.82
C LEU A 52 -10.31 3.63 0.25
N LYS A 53 -11.23 4.58 0.49
CA LYS A 53 -11.05 5.99 0.09
C LYS A 53 -9.83 6.66 0.75
N LEU A 54 -9.54 6.33 2.00
CA LEU A 54 -8.35 6.86 2.69
C LEU A 54 -7.08 6.29 2.08
N ILE A 55 -7.07 4.99 1.76
CA ILE A 55 -5.94 4.33 1.12
C ILE A 55 -5.70 4.91 -0.26
N TYR A 56 -6.74 5.05 -1.10
CA TYR A 56 -6.59 5.64 -2.44
C TYR A 56 -6.08 7.07 -2.40
N GLY A 57 -6.59 7.90 -1.49
CA GLY A 57 -6.10 9.27 -1.33
C GLY A 57 -4.63 9.31 -0.90
N TRP A 58 -4.21 8.42 -0.02
CA TRP A 58 -2.83 8.29 0.42
C TRP A 58 -1.92 7.74 -0.70
N MET A 59 -2.35 6.71 -1.42
CA MET A 59 -1.61 6.14 -2.55
C MET A 59 -1.42 7.17 -3.67
N ALA A 60 -2.42 7.99 -3.97
CA ALA A 60 -2.31 9.04 -4.97
C ALA A 60 -1.28 10.12 -4.58
N GLU A 61 -1.09 10.37 -3.28
CA GLU A 61 -0.09 11.32 -2.78
C GLU A 61 1.33 10.75 -2.83
N TYR A 62 1.48 9.44 -2.59
CA TYR A 62 2.77 8.75 -2.48
C TYR A 62 3.02 7.70 -3.57
N GLN A 63 2.40 7.86 -4.75
CA GLN A 63 2.45 6.83 -5.80
C GLN A 63 3.87 6.54 -6.28
N THR A 64 4.68 7.59 -6.48
CA THR A 64 6.09 7.46 -6.88
C THR A 64 6.90 6.72 -5.83
N ASP A 65 6.76 7.11 -4.56
CA ASP A 65 7.46 6.47 -3.45
C ASP A 65 7.06 4.99 -3.32
N LEU A 66 5.79 4.66 -3.53
CA LEU A 66 5.31 3.27 -3.54
C LEU A 66 5.94 2.43 -4.65
N LEU A 67 6.11 2.99 -5.85
CA LEU A 67 6.79 2.32 -6.95
C LEU A 67 8.28 2.08 -6.64
N GLU A 68 8.94 3.05 -6.01
CA GLU A 68 10.32 2.92 -5.55
C GLU A 68 10.46 1.85 -4.47
N GLU A 69 9.60 1.86 -3.45
CA GLU A 69 9.60 0.83 -2.41
C GLU A 69 9.30 -0.57 -2.97
N CYS A 70 8.41 -0.69 -3.97
CA CYS A 70 8.20 -1.94 -4.68
C CYS A 70 9.46 -2.41 -5.40
N TYR A 71 10.18 -1.50 -6.06
CA TYR A 71 11.43 -1.82 -6.73
C TYR A 71 12.51 -2.28 -5.75
N LEU A 72 12.72 -1.55 -4.64
CA LEU A 72 13.66 -1.92 -3.58
C LEU A 72 13.30 -3.27 -2.96
N ALA A 73 12.00 -3.54 -2.76
CA ALA A 73 11.51 -4.80 -2.22
C ALA A 73 11.84 -6.00 -3.11
N LEU A 74 11.79 -5.83 -4.44
CA LEU A 74 12.20 -6.86 -5.41
C LEU A 74 13.72 -7.10 -5.40
N GLN A 75 14.52 -6.07 -5.17
CA GLN A 75 15.97 -6.19 -5.05
C GLN A 75 16.43 -6.74 -3.69
N SER A 76 15.50 -7.05 -2.78
CA SER A 76 15.80 -7.40 -1.37
C SER A 76 16.66 -6.32 -0.67
N GLU A 77 16.48 -5.06 -1.06
CA GLU A 77 17.17 -3.92 -0.49
C GLU A 77 16.46 -3.40 0.77
N GLN A 78 17.12 -2.46 1.46
CA GLN A 78 16.52 -1.80 2.60
C GLN A 78 15.32 -0.95 2.15
N LEU A 79 14.21 -1.10 2.85
CA LEU A 79 12.99 -0.32 2.63
C LEU A 79 12.89 0.86 3.57
N PHE A 80 12.14 1.86 3.14
CA PHE A 80 11.93 3.09 3.88
C PHE A 80 10.44 3.29 4.22
N PRO A 81 10.14 3.80 5.42
CA PRO A 81 8.76 4.09 5.79
C PRO A 81 8.22 5.29 5.00
N ILE A 82 7.00 5.17 4.49
CA ILE A 82 6.28 6.27 3.83
C ILE A 82 5.45 7.05 4.86
N PRO A 83 5.43 8.39 4.81
CA PRO A 83 4.67 9.20 5.76
C PRO A 83 3.17 8.81 5.84
N PRO A 84 2.59 8.76 7.05
CA PRO A 84 1.16 8.45 7.22
C PRO A 84 0.23 9.57 6.78
N LEU A 85 -0.99 9.21 6.39
CA LEU A 85 -2.06 10.19 6.13
C LEU A 85 -2.56 10.83 7.45
N TYR A 86 -1.99 11.99 7.79
CA TYR A 86 -2.43 12.84 8.90
C TYR A 86 -3.34 13.97 8.38
N ARG A 87 -4.59 13.66 8.04
CA ARG A 87 -5.61 14.71 7.96
C ARG A 87 -6.26 14.87 9.32
N GLY A 88 -5.91 15.97 10.00
CA GLY A 88 -6.55 16.49 11.20
C GLY A 88 -7.94 17.03 10.93
#